data_AF-A0A518IFN9-F1
#
_entry.id   AF-A0A518IFN9-F1
#
_cell.length_a   1.000
_cell.length_b   1.000
_cell.length_c   1.000
_cell.angle_alpha   90.00
_cell.angle_beta   90.00
_cell.angle_gamma   90.00
#
_symmetry.space_group_name_H-M   'P 1'
#
loop_
_entity.id
_entity.type
_entity.pdbx_description
1 polymer ?
#
loop_
_entity_poly.entity_id
_entity_poly.type
_entity_poly.pdbx_seq_one_letter_code
_entity_poly.pdbx_strand_id
1 'polypeptide(L)'
;MMKFDTFLTPIVAVCFLMTLMSLAGCNQESPQTANQPEPIKEDPPIPTAPAGPAILSEEDIHERLKKDNPDYQNNAEFGKVKGEIISVNLFNTKVENISALEGLKLQYLDLTNCPVTDLSPLKGMKLLELYLEGTYVSDLRPLKGMPIQILRLEHTPISDISPLEGMPLNQLNLFDTKVKNLNLINTLPLKTLWIPKTEITDISPLKGMLLESLDIQDTKVADISPLRGMPFLRLNLANSDVTDLTPLKGMPLQRLIFTPSKITKGMNIVRENQSIQGIGTNFDNVKAAAEFWKEYDLSQSAKKK
;
A
#
# COMPACT_ATOMS: atom_id res chain seq x y z
N MET A 1 -22.35 2.61 -7.39
CA MET A 1 -22.04 1.85 -8.61
C MET A 1 -21.12 2.73 -9.47
N MET A 2 -19.83 2.77 -9.14
CA MET A 2 -18.80 3.52 -9.85
C MET A 2 -17.68 2.54 -10.16
N LYS A 3 -17.44 2.30 -11.45
CA LYS A 3 -16.35 1.48 -11.96
C LYS A 3 -15.12 2.37 -12.09
N PHE A 4 -14.02 1.99 -11.44
CA PHE A 4 -12.70 2.54 -11.72
C PHE A 4 -12.06 1.69 -12.81
N ASP A 5 -12.07 2.18 -14.05
CA ASP A 5 -11.26 1.63 -15.12
C ASP A 5 -9.80 2.08 -14.91
N THR A 6 -8.88 1.12 -14.78
CA THR A 6 -7.44 1.37 -14.90
C THR A 6 -6.84 0.45 -15.95
N PHE A 7 -6.15 1.11 -16.88
CA PHE A 7 -5.57 0.59 -18.11
C PHE A 7 -4.40 -0.37 -17.83
N LEU A 8 -4.47 -1.59 -18.36
CA LEU A 8 -3.31 -2.44 -18.60
C LEU A 8 -2.96 -2.35 -20.09
N THR A 9 -1.75 -1.91 -20.43
CA THR A 9 -1.21 -1.99 -21.79
C THR A 9 -0.33 -3.25 -21.93
N PRO A 10 -0.41 -4.03 -23.02
CA PRO A 10 0.51 -5.14 -23.28
C PRO A 10 1.57 -4.75 -24.31
N ILE A 11 2.82 -5.17 -24.10
CA ILE A 11 3.85 -5.22 -25.16
C ILE A 11 4.10 -6.69 -25.50
N VAL A 12 4.02 -6.98 -26.81
CA VAL A 12 4.08 -8.31 -27.44
C VAL A 12 5.35 -8.43 -28.30
N ALA A 13 5.88 -9.65 -28.35
CA ALA A 13 6.71 -10.25 -29.44
C ALA A 13 8.22 -9.91 -29.46
N VAL A 14 9.17 -10.75 -29.93
CA VAL A 14 9.18 -11.86 -30.91
C VAL A 14 10.32 -12.86 -30.60
N CYS A 15 10.09 -14.11 -31.02
CA CYS A 15 10.93 -15.30 -31.21
C CYS A 15 12.40 -15.14 -31.68
N PHE A 16 13.23 -16.17 -31.43
CA PHE A 16 13.90 -16.96 -32.49
C PHE A 16 14.38 -18.33 -31.96
N LEU A 17 14.34 -19.32 -32.85
CA LEU A 17 14.50 -20.77 -32.65
C LEU A 17 15.76 -21.26 -33.39
N MET A 18 16.18 -22.50 -33.09
CA MET A 18 17.10 -23.40 -33.86
C MET A 18 18.62 -23.25 -33.60
N THR A 19 19.50 -24.25 -33.62
CA THR A 19 19.56 -25.76 -33.57
C THR A 19 21.06 -26.11 -33.68
N LEU A 20 21.55 -27.27 -33.19
CA LEU A 20 22.63 -28.10 -33.80
C LEU A 20 22.83 -29.40 -32.97
N MET A 21 22.38 -30.58 -33.42
CA MET A 21 23.16 -31.66 -34.11
C MET A 21 24.47 -32.03 -33.39
N SER A 22 24.50 -33.12 -32.60
CA SER A 22 24.67 -34.55 -32.95
C SER A 22 26.13 -35.01 -32.93
N LEU A 23 26.43 -36.13 -32.27
CA LEU A 23 27.26 -37.22 -32.82
C LEU A 23 27.17 -38.45 -31.90
N ALA A 24 26.79 -39.56 -32.50
CA ALA A 24 26.86 -40.90 -31.94
C ALA A 24 28.27 -41.47 -32.15
N GLY A 25 28.71 -42.33 -31.22
CA GLY A 25 29.88 -43.19 -31.38
C GLY A 25 29.57 -44.57 -30.80
N CYS A 26 29.37 -45.55 -31.68
CA CYS A 26 29.25 -46.97 -31.36
C CYS A 26 30.63 -47.57 -31.08
N ASN A 27 30.71 -48.57 -30.20
CA ASN A 27 31.63 -49.68 -30.40
C ASN A 27 31.07 -50.97 -29.79
N GLN A 28 31.25 -52.06 -30.55
CA GLN A 28 30.74 -53.41 -30.32
C GLN A 28 31.83 -54.31 -29.73
N GLU A 29 31.47 -55.21 -28.82
CA GLU A 29 32.12 -56.52 -28.65
C GLU A 29 31.04 -57.60 -28.44
N SER A 30 31.29 -58.80 -28.98
CA SER A 30 30.39 -59.96 -29.10
C SER A 30 30.86 -61.15 -28.23
N PRO A 31 30.25 -62.35 -28.30
CA PRO A 31 29.11 -62.78 -27.50
C PRO A 31 29.44 -63.99 -26.58
N GLN A 32 28.76 -64.16 -25.45
CA GLN A 32 28.81 -65.40 -24.67
C GLN A 32 27.43 -65.88 -24.22
N THR A 33 27.12 -67.10 -24.67
CA THR A 33 26.26 -68.15 -24.06
C THR A 33 24.82 -67.81 -23.66
N ALA A 34 23.90 -68.39 -24.43
CA ALA A 34 22.49 -68.49 -24.15
C ALA A 34 22.21 -69.21 -22.82
N ASN A 35 21.55 -68.51 -21.91
CA ASN A 35 20.79 -69.06 -20.80
C ASN A 35 19.32 -68.60 -20.93
N GLN A 36 18.39 -69.49 -20.59
CA GLN A 36 16.94 -69.29 -20.69
C GLN A 36 16.48 -68.02 -19.94
N PRO A 37 15.47 -67.29 -20.43
CA PRO A 37 14.97 -66.11 -19.72
C PRO A 37 14.21 -66.53 -18.46
N GLU A 38 14.77 -66.19 -17.30
CA GLU A 38 14.04 -66.14 -16.04
C GLU A 38 12.90 -65.09 -16.11
N PRO A 39 11.83 -65.24 -15.30
CA PRO A 39 10.75 -64.25 -15.28
C PRO A 39 11.32 -62.90 -14.83
N ILE A 40 11.14 -61.87 -15.64
CA ILE A 40 11.50 -60.50 -15.29
C ILE A 40 10.69 -60.12 -14.05
N LYS A 41 11.34 -60.04 -12.88
CA LYS A 41 10.77 -59.35 -11.74
C LYS A 41 10.71 -57.88 -12.12
N GLU A 42 9.51 -57.32 -12.18
CA GLU A 42 9.33 -55.88 -12.33
C GLU A 42 10.16 -55.18 -11.25
N ASP A 43 11.00 -54.23 -11.67
CA ASP A 43 11.68 -53.35 -10.73
C ASP A 43 10.62 -52.68 -9.84
N PRO A 44 10.82 -52.60 -8.52
CA PRO A 44 9.90 -51.87 -7.66
C PRO A 44 9.76 -50.44 -8.20
N PRO A 45 8.55 -49.86 -8.18
CA PRO A 45 8.31 -48.53 -8.73
C PRO A 45 9.31 -47.56 -8.11
N ILE A 46 10.05 -46.84 -8.96
CA ILE A 46 10.95 -45.77 -8.55
C ILE A 46 10.12 -44.84 -7.64
N PRO A 47 10.54 -44.59 -6.40
CA PRO A 47 9.83 -43.65 -5.54
C PRO A 47 9.69 -42.33 -6.29
N THR A 48 8.46 -41.96 -6.64
CA THR A 48 8.19 -40.63 -7.17
C THR A 48 8.68 -39.63 -6.14
N ALA A 49 9.52 -38.69 -6.58
CA ALA A 49 9.92 -37.58 -5.73
C ALA A 49 8.66 -36.97 -5.09
N PRO A 50 8.68 -36.62 -3.79
CA PRO A 50 7.52 -36.03 -3.13
C PRO A 50 7.05 -34.86 -4.00
N ALA A 51 5.73 -34.79 -4.23
CA ALA A 51 5.14 -33.68 -4.96
C ALA A 51 5.73 -32.38 -4.39
N GLY A 52 6.23 -31.51 -5.27
CA GLY A 52 6.67 -30.17 -4.87
C GLY A 52 5.56 -29.51 -4.03
N PRO A 53 5.89 -28.50 -3.19
CA PRO A 53 4.92 -27.88 -2.29
C PRO A 53 3.62 -27.58 -3.05
N ALA A 54 2.51 -28.13 -2.58
CA ALA A 54 1.22 -28.07 -3.26
C ALA A 54 0.86 -26.59 -3.51
N ILE A 55 0.73 -26.22 -4.78
CA ILE A 55 0.23 -24.90 -5.17
C ILE A 55 -1.26 -24.88 -4.82
N LEU A 56 -1.65 -24.04 -3.87
CA LEU A 56 -3.06 -23.92 -3.48
C LEU A 56 -3.87 -23.26 -4.59
N SER A 57 -4.97 -23.91 -4.97
CA SER A 57 -6.00 -23.36 -5.85
C SER A 57 -6.84 -22.30 -5.14
N GLU A 58 -7.70 -21.59 -5.89
CA GLU A 58 -8.64 -20.63 -5.30
C GLU A 58 -9.67 -21.37 -4.42
N GLU A 59 -10.11 -22.53 -4.89
CA GLU A 59 -11.01 -23.43 -4.19
C GLU A 59 -10.40 -23.89 -2.86
N ASP A 60 -9.12 -24.29 -2.85
CA ASP A 60 -8.42 -24.67 -1.62
C ASP A 60 -8.38 -23.52 -0.60
N ILE A 61 -8.17 -22.28 -1.07
CA ILE A 61 -8.12 -21.11 -0.19
C ILE A 61 -9.52 -20.77 0.33
N HIS A 62 -10.55 -20.83 -0.52
CA HIS A 62 -11.95 -20.66 -0.09
C HIS A 62 -12.34 -21.69 0.98
N GLU A 63 -12.01 -22.96 0.79
CA GLU A 63 -12.30 -24.02 1.76
C GLU A 63 -11.61 -23.75 3.11
N ARG A 64 -10.33 -23.35 3.08
CA ARG A 64 -9.58 -22.99 4.29
C ARG A 64 -10.17 -21.77 4.99
N LEU A 65 -10.48 -20.70 4.25
CA LEU A 65 -11.12 -19.50 4.79
C LEU A 65 -12.47 -19.84 5.41
N LYS A 66 -13.31 -20.63 4.72
CA LYS A 66 -14.64 -21.03 5.19
C LYS A 66 -14.57 -21.90 6.44
N LYS A 67 -13.56 -22.76 6.54
CA LYS A 67 -13.31 -23.61 7.72
C LYS A 67 -13.08 -22.78 8.97
N ASP A 68 -12.26 -21.74 8.88
CA ASP A 68 -11.91 -20.90 10.04
C ASP A 68 -12.83 -19.68 10.20
N ASN A 69 -13.70 -19.41 9.22
CA ASN A 69 -14.67 -18.32 9.20
C ASN A 69 -16.03 -18.83 8.66
N PRO A 70 -16.89 -19.44 9.50
CA PRO A 70 -18.13 -20.07 9.04
C PRO A 70 -19.10 -19.14 8.28
N ASP A 71 -19.06 -17.84 8.57
CA ASP A 71 -19.90 -16.81 7.93
C ASP A 71 -19.34 -16.27 6.61
N TYR A 72 -18.10 -16.63 6.25
CA TYR A 72 -17.49 -16.25 4.98
C TYR A 72 -18.28 -16.81 3.79
N GLN A 73 -18.49 -16.02 2.74
CA GLN A 73 -19.42 -16.37 1.64
C GLN A 73 -18.71 -16.75 0.32
N ASN A 74 -17.46 -17.20 0.38
CA ASN A 74 -16.66 -17.54 -0.81
C ASN A 74 -16.56 -16.40 -1.82
N ASN A 75 -16.47 -15.17 -1.31
CA ASN A 75 -16.45 -13.94 -2.09
C ASN A 75 -15.10 -13.22 -2.04
N ALA A 76 -14.02 -13.96 -1.76
CA ALA A 76 -12.67 -13.45 -2.01
C ALA A 76 -12.40 -13.42 -3.51
N GLU A 77 -11.68 -12.42 -3.97
CA GLU A 77 -11.20 -12.34 -5.35
C GLU A 77 -9.69 -12.59 -5.38
N PHE A 78 -9.23 -13.31 -6.40
CA PHE A 78 -7.83 -13.69 -6.54
C PHE A 78 -7.22 -13.08 -7.79
N GLY A 79 -6.01 -12.54 -7.67
CA GLY A 79 -5.21 -12.14 -8.82
C GLY A 79 -4.06 -13.11 -9.02
N LYS A 80 -3.85 -13.49 -10.28
CA LYS A 80 -2.85 -14.49 -10.68
C LYS A 80 -1.84 -13.91 -11.65
N VAL A 81 -0.59 -14.34 -11.51
CA VAL A 81 0.47 -14.11 -12.51
C VAL A 81 1.06 -15.46 -12.88
N LYS A 82 0.99 -15.81 -14.17
CA LYS A 82 1.46 -17.12 -14.69
C LYS A 82 0.85 -18.32 -13.93
N GLY A 83 -0.41 -18.19 -13.49
CA GLY A 83 -1.13 -19.24 -12.76
C GLY A 83 -0.90 -19.26 -11.25
N GLU A 84 0.08 -18.53 -10.72
CA GLU A 84 0.31 -18.40 -9.28
C GLU A 84 -0.56 -17.29 -8.70
N ILE A 85 -1.24 -17.55 -7.58
CA ILE A 85 -2.01 -16.54 -6.84
C ILE A 85 -1.02 -15.60 -6.15
N ILE A 86 -1.04 -14.33 -6.55
CA ILE A 86 -0.19 -13.28 -6.00
C ILE A 86 -0.97 -12.23 -5.24
N SER A 87 -2.29 -12.18 -5.39
CA SER A 87 -3.14 -11.25 -4.66
C SER A 87 -4.42 -11.91 -4.18
N VAL A 88 -4.84 -11.50 -2.99
CA VAL A 88 -6.11 -11.89 -2.38
C VAL A 88 -6.83 -10.61 -1.97
N ASN A 89 -8.05 -10.43 -2.46
CA ASN A 89 -8.95 -9.37 -2.04
C ASN A 89 -10.06 -9.97 -1.18
N LEU A 90 -10.08 -9.57 0.09
CA LEU A 90 -11.07 -9.95 1.10
C LEU A 90 -11.91 -8.75 1.53
N PHE A 91 -11.95 -7.67 0.74
CA PHE A 91 -12.74 -6.47 1.02
C PHE A 91 -14.17 -6.83 1.47
N ASN A 92 -14.52 -6.43 2.69
CA ASN A 92 -15.86 -6.59 3.26
C ASN A 92 -16.36 -8.06 3.28
N THR A 93 -15.46 -9.02 3.52
CA THR A 93 -15.79 -10.47 3.50
C THR A 93 -16.07 -11.08 4.89
N LYS A 94 -16.13 -10.26 5.95
CA LYS A 94 -16.32 -10.68 7.35
C LYS A 94 -15.28 -11.69 7.88
N VAL A 95 -14.18 -11.89 7.16
CA VAL A 95 -13.11 -12.79 7.58
C VAL A 95 -12.41 -12.23 8.82
N GLU A 96 -12.30 -13.03 9.87
CA GLU A 96 -11.59 -12.68 11.11
C GLU A 96 -10.25 -13.42 11.17
N ASN A 97 -10.29 -14.73 10.92
CA ASN A 97 -9.13 -15.61 10.95
C ASN A 97 -8.53 -15.76 9.55
N ILE A 98 -7.32 -15.23 9.39
CA ILE A 98 -6.58 -15.25 8.12
C ILE A 98 -5.49 -16.34 8.05
N SER A 99 -5.51 -17.34 8.94
CA SER A 99 -4.52 -18.44 8.94
C SER A 99 -4.50 -19.24 7.64
N ALA A 100 -5.60 -19.27 6.91
CA ALA A 100 -5.70 -19.80 5.56
C ALA A 100 -4.68 -19.19 4.56
N LEU A 101 -4.19 -17.98 4.82
CA LEU A 101 -3.24 -17.26 3.97
C LEU A 101 -1.77 -17.54 4.31
N GLU A 102 -1.50 -18.24 5.42
CA GLU A 102 -0.14 -18.49 5.89
C GLU A 102 0.70 -19.22 4.83
N GLY A 103 1.92 -18.74 4.60
CA GLY A 103 2.87 -19.35 3.68
C GLY A 103 2.58 -19.13 2.19
N LEU A 104 1.47 -18.45 1.84
CA LEU A 104 1.21 -18.06 0.46
C LEU A 104 2.25 -17.06 -0.05
N LYS A 105 2.51 -17.05 -1.35
CA LYS A 105 3.45 -16.11 -2.00
C LYS A 105 2.77 -14.81 -2.44
N LEU A 106 1.89 -14.28 -1.59
CA LEU A 106 1.16 -13.06 -1.90
C LEU A 106 2.10 -11.85 -1.93
N GLN A 107 1.82 -10.95 -2.87
CA GLN A 107 2.40 -9.61 -2.99
C GLN A 107 1.38 -8.54 -2.62
N TYR A 108 0.08 -8.81 -2.77
CA TYR A 108 -0.99 -7.85 -2.48
C TYR A 108 -2.07 -8.52 -1.63
N LEU A 109 -2.46 -7.86 -0.54
CA LEU A 109 -3.52 -8.36 0.33
C LEU A 109 -4.43 -7.20 0.76
N ASP A 110 -5.71 -7.32 0.46
CA ASP A 110 -6.74 -6.39 0.91
C ASP A 110 -7.63 -7.06 1.95
N LEU A 111 -7.56 -6.58 3.20
CA LEU A 111 -8.40 -7.00 4.33
C LEU A 111 -9.36 -5.89 4.76
N THR A 112 -9.60 -4.90 3.91
CA THR A 112 -10.43 -3.74 4.25
C THR A 112 -11.81 -4.16 4.74
N ASN A 113 -12.28 -3.56 5.84
CA ASN A 113 -13.54 -3.83 6.50
C ASN A 113 -13.74 -5.32 6.89
N CYS A 114 -12.65 -6.00 7.24
CA CYS A 114 -12.70 -7.31 7.87
C CYS A 114 -12.43 -7.20 9.37
N PRO A 115 -13.10 -7.99 10.23
CA PRO A 115 -12.89 -7.99 11.68
C PRO A 115 -11.55 -8.59 12.13
N VAL A 116 -10.50 -8.56 11.30
CA VAL A 116 -9.17 -9.10 11.59
C VAL A 116 -8.54 -8.36 12.76
N THR A 117 -7.97 -9.12 13.70
CA THR A 117 -7.22 -8.61 14.86
C THR A 117 -5.76 -9.08 14.86
N ASP A 118 -5.49 -10.27 14.34
CA ASP A 118 -4.17 -10.91 14.37
C ASP A 118 -3.53 -10.97 12.98
N LEU A 119 -2.33 -10.41 12.86
CA LEU A 119 -1.50 -10.44 11.65
C LEU A 119 -0.41 -11.52 11.71
N SER A 120 -0.36 -12.36 12.75
CA SER A 120 0.65 -13.41 12.89
C SER A 120 0.76 -14.35 11.67
N PRO A 121 -0.34 -14.71 10.95
CA PRO A 121 -0.23 -15.53 9.75
C PRO A 121 0.53 -14.87 8.59
N LEU A 122 0.68 -13.54 8.61
CA LEU A 122 1.38 -12.79 7.56
C LEU A 122 2.89 -12.71 7.77
N LYS A 123 3.39 -13.17 8.92
CA LYS A 123 4.78 -12.98 9.34
C LYS A 123 5.76 -13.56 8.31
N GLY A 124 6.67 -12.71 7.83
CA GLY A 124 7.74 -13.11 6.91
C GLY A 124 7.31 -13.24 5.44
N MET A 125 6.03 -13.02 5.13
CA MET A 125 5.55 -12.95 3.74
C MET A 125 6.21 -11.78 2.99
N LYS A 126 6.13 -11.81 1.65
CA LYS A 126 6.73 -10.80 0.78
C LYS A 126 5.67 -9.85 0.19
N LEU A 127 4.75 -9.41 1.04
CA LEU A 127 3.74 -8.42 0.68
C LEU A 127 4.41 -7.08 0.32
N LEU A 128 3.98 -6.52 -0.79
CA LEU A 128 4.33 -5.18 -1.28
C LEU A 128 3.23 -4.18 -0.92
N GLU A 129 1.97 -4.61 -0.94
CA GLU A 129 0.82 -3.78 -0.55
C GLU A 129 -0.07 -4.54 0.43
N LEU A 130 -0.45 -3.84 1.51
CA LEU A 130 -1.31 -4.38 2.54
C LEU A 130 -2.33 -3.34 2.97
N TYR A 131 -3.62 -3.65 2.78
CA TYR A 131 -4.73 -2.78 3.16
C TYR A 131 -5.46 -3.37 4.36
N LEU A 132 -5.51 -2.60 5.45
CA LEU A 132 -6.08 -2.96 6.75
C LEU A 132 -7.14 -1.93 7.20
N GLU A 133 -7.66 -1.12 6.28
CA GLU A 133 -8.66 -0.10 6.56
C GLU A 133 -9.88 -0.72 7.27
N GLY A 134 -10.33 -0.12 8.37
CA GLY A 134 -11.51 -0.58 9.12
C GLY A 134 -11.37 -1.95 9.79
N THR A 135 -10.14 -2.47 9.95
CA THR A 135 -9.87 -3.68 10.75
C THR A 135 -9.67 -3.35 12.23
N TYR A 136 -9.59 -4.39 13.08
CA TYR A 136 -9.35 -4.26 14.52
C TYR A 136 -7.88 -4.53 14.91
N VAL A 137 -6.97 -4.49 13.95
CA VAL A 137 -5.54 -4.71 14.17
C VAL A 137 -4.97 -3.63 15.09
N SER A 138 -4.29 -4.05 16.15
CA SER A 138 -3.61 -3.17 17.10
C SER A 138 -2.09 -3.39 17.20
N ASP A 139 -1.57 -4.46 16.58
CA ASP A 139 -0.16 -4.86 16.66
C ASP A 139 0.46 -5.05 15.26
N LEU A 140 1.47 -4.23 14.95
CA LEU A 140 2.21 -4.30 13.67
C LEU A 140 3.49 -5.13 13.75
N ARG A 141 3.84 -5.72 14.90
CA ARG A 141 5.07 -6.53 15.04
C ARG A 141 5.19 -7.66 14.01
N PRO A 142 4.12 -8.35 13.58
CA PRO A 142 4.22 -9.35 12.51
C PRO A 142 4.74 -8.79 11.17
N LEU A 143 4.59 -7.48 10.94
CA LEU A 143 5.00 -6.82 9.70
C LEU A 143 6.47 -6.39 9.67
N LYS A 144 7.17 -6.46 10.80
CA LYS A 144 8.53 -5.91 10.95
C LYS A 144 9.49 -6.48 9.90
N GLY A 145 10.13 -5.59 9.14
CA GLY A 145 11.13 -5.94 8.14
C GLY A 145 10.57 -6.54 6.84
N MET A 146 9.25 -6.53 6.64
CA MET A 146 8.63 -6.93 5.38
C MET A 146 8.86 -5.87 4.29
N PRO A 147 8.84 -6.25 3.00
CA PRO A 147 9.13 -5.33 1.88
C PRO A 147 7.91 -4.47 1.49
N ILE A 148 7.03 -4.14 2.45
CA ILE A 148 5.79 -3.40 2.18
C ILE A 148 6.15 -1.98 1.75
N GLN A 149 5.53 -1.55 0.65
CA GLN A 149 5.69 -0.23 0.05
C GLN A 149 4.46 0.66 0.30
N ILE A 150 3.26 0.05 0.29
CA ILE A 150 1.99 0.73 0.55
C ILE A 150 1.29 0.07 1.73
N LEU A 151 1.08 0.84 2.80
CA LEU A 151 0.39 0.39 4.00
C LEU A 151 -0.78 1.33 4.32
N ARG A 152 -1.98 0.76 4.38
CA ARG A 152 -3.25 1.46 4.64
C ARG A 152 -3.81 0.99 5.99
N LEU A 153 -3.86 1.87 6.98
CA LEU A 153 -4.25 1.58 8.38
C LEU A 153 -5.46 2.43 8.82
N GLU A 154 -6.22 2.98 7.89
CA GLU A 154 -7.33 3.89 8.18
C GLU A 154 -8.33 3.26 9.16
N HIS A 155 -8.81 4.04 10.12
CA HIS A 155 -9.82 3.60 11.09
C HIS A 155 -9.42 2.34 11.90
N THR A 156 -8.13 2.12 12.14
CA THR A 156 -7.63 1.04 13.01
C THR A 156 -7.25 1.55 14.40
N PRO A 157 -7.27 0.69 15.45
CA PRO A 157 -6.86 1.10 16.80
C PRO A 157 -5.34 1.24 16.99
N ILE A 158 -4.54 1.25 15.92
CA ILE A 158 -3.08 1.38 15.95
C ILE A 158 -2.65 2.64 16.69
N SER A 159 -1.71 2.49 17.61
CA SER A 159 -1.07 3.59 18.35
C SER A 159 0.46 3.56 18.29
N ASP A 160 1.05 2.38 18.10
CA ASP A 160 2.48 2.19 17.96
C ASP A 160 2.86 1.83 16.52
N ILE A 161 3.68 2.68 15.91
CA ILE A 161 4.24 2.48 14.57
C ILE A 161 5.71 2.04 14.60
N SER A 162 6.31 1.82 15.78
CA SER A 162 7.71 1.38 15.95
C SER A 162 8.10 0.15 15.12
N PRO A 163 7.21 -0.84 14.85
CA PRO A 163 7.56 -1.98 13.99
C PRO A 163 7.86 -1.61 12.54
N LEU A 164 7.48 -0.40 12.10
CA LEU A 164 7.67 0.07 10.73
C LEU A 164 9.07 0.63 10.46
N GLU A 165 9.89 0.83 11.49
CA GLU A 165 11.22 1.46 11.39
C GLU A 165 12.08 0.84 10.27
N GLY A 166 12.59 1.69 9.38
CA GLY A 166 13.47 1.29 8.27
C GLY A 166 12.79 0.47 7.14
N MET A 167 11.47 0.30 7.16
CA MET A 167 10.75 -0.37 6.07
C MET A 167 10.75 0.49 4.79
N PRO A 168 10.67 -0.13 3.59
CA PRO A 168 10.72 0.57 2.30
C PRO A 168 9.37 1.22 1.93
N LEU A 169 8.64 1.77 2.91
CA LEU A 169 7.34 2.38 2.72
C LEU A 169 7.46 3.66 1.91
N ASN A 170 6.75 3.73 0.78
CA ASN A 170 6.59 4.95 -0.03
C ASN A 170 5.24 5.64 0.26
N GLN A 171 4.24 4.91 0.75
CA GLN A 171 2.93 5.42 1.11
C GLN A 171 2.46 4.83 2.43
N LEU A 172 2.06 5.72 3.35
CA LEU A 172 1.49 5.34 4.64
C LEU A 172 0.23 6.17 4.92
N ASN A 173 -0.89 5.49 5.17
CA ASN A 173 -2.11 6.13 5.64
C ASN A 173 -2.42 5.73 7.09
N LEU A 174 -2.51 6.74 7.96
CA LEU A 174 -2.82 6.64 9.39
C LEU A 174 -4.11 7.41 9.74
N PHE A 175 -4.97 7.69 8.76
CA PHE A 175 -6.25 8.38 8.96
C PHE A 175 -7.04 7.75 10.11
N ASP A 176 -7.43 8.59 11.08
CA ASP A 176 -8.28 8.18 12.21
C ASP A 176 -7.71 6.98 13.00
N THR A 177 -6.38 6.96 13.17
CA THR A 177 -5.68 6.05 14.08
C THR A 177 -5.37 6.73 15.42
N LYS A 178 -4.88 5.97 16.40
CA LYS A 178 -4.50 6.46 17.73
C LYS A 178 -3.02 6.90 17.82
N VAL A 179 -2.33 7.02 16.69
CA VAL A 179 -0.93 7.45 16.64
C VAL A 179 -0.83 8.92 17.07
N LYS A 180 0.15 9.23 17.93
CA LYS A 180 0.35 10.59 18.49
C LYS A 180 1.69 11.22 18.15
N ASN A 181 2.66 10.44 17.68
CA ASN A 181 4.02 10.91 17.41
C ASN A 181 4.58 10.27 16.13
N LEU A 182 5.50 10.99 15.48
CA LEU A 182 6.10 10.63 14.19
C LEU A 182 7.61 10.35 14.30
N ASN A 183 8.10 9.95 15.48
CA ASN A 183 9.54 9.94 15.77
C ASN A 183 10.41 9.13 14.79
N LEU A 184 9.86 8.06 14.20
CA LEU A 184 10.58 7.19 13.25
C LEU A 184 10.33 7.52 11.78
N ILE A 185 9.46 8.48 11.48
CA ILE A 185 8.97 8.70 10.10
C ILE A 185 10.10 9.05 9.13
N ASN A 186 11.18 9.66 9.62
CA ASN A 186 12.38 10.01 8.88
C ASN A 186 13.25 8.80 8.49
N THR A 187 12.98 7.62 9.03
CA THR A 187 13.61 6.35 8.64
C THR A 187 12.95 5.73 7.41
N LEU A 188 11.79 6.26 6.99
CA LEU A 188 10.98 5.72 5.89
C LEU A 188 11.18 6.57 4.63
N PRO A 189 11.31 5.95 3.44
CA PRO A 189 11.41 6.66 2.17
C PRO A 189 10.04 7.14 1.65
N LEU A 190 9.22 7.74 2.52
CA LEU A 190 7.85 8.13 2.20
C LEU A 190 7.81 9.24 1.15
N LYS A 191 6.88 9.08 0.21
CA LYS A 191 6.40 10.09 -0.73
C LYS A 191 5.01 10.60 -0.36
N THR A 192 4.18 9.73 0.23
CA THR A 192 2.81 10.05 0.62
C THR A 192 2.61 9.72 2.08
N LEU A 193 2.20 10.71 2.87
CA LEU A 193 1.82 10.54 4.26
C LEU A 193 0.47 11.19 4.51
N TRP A 194 -0.48 10.39 4.98
CA TRP A 194 -1.80 10.86 5.39
C TRP A 194 -2.00 10.55 6.86
N ILE A 195 -2.18 11.59 7.67
CA ILE A 195 -2.46 11.49 9.11
C ILE A 195 -3.74 12.24 9.55
N PRO A 196 -4.80 12.37 8.72
CA PRO A 196 -5.96 13.13 9.13
C PRO A 196 -6.65 12.53 10.37
N LYS A 197 -7.30 13.37 11.17
CA LYS A 197 -8.01 12.97 12.40
C LYS A 197 -7.16 12.17 13.42
N THR A 198 -5.85 12.32 13.38
CA THR A 198 -4.97 11.79 14.44
C THR A 198 -4.77 12.82 15.55
N GLU A 199 -4.22 12.39 16.68
CA GLU A 199 -3.84 13.30 17.78
C GLU A 199 -2.44 13.93 17.61
N ILE A 200 -1.88 13.88 16.40
CA ILE A 200 -0.54 14.42 16.11
C ILE A 200 -0.56 15.95 16.19
N THR A 201 0.43 16.50 16.89
CA THR A 201 0.65 17.95 17.06
C THR A 201 2.00 18.41 16.52
N ASP A 202 3.02 17.53 16.55
CA ASP A 202 4.38 17.83 16.11
C ASP A 202 4.72 17.09 14.82
N ILE A 203 5.07 17.86 13.79
CA ILE A 203 5.56 17.38 12.50
C ILE A 203 7.04 17.72 12.27
N SER A 204 7.78 18.09 13.32
CA SER A 204 9.23 18.29 13.25
C SER A 204 10.00 17.11 12.63
N PRO A 205 9.60 15.83 12.79
CA PRO A 205 10.28 14.72 12.14
C PRO A 205 10.18 14.72 10.61
N LEU A 206 9.27 15.49 10.01
CA LEU A 206 9.11 15.58 8.54
C LEU A 206 10.18 16.45 7.86
N LYS A 207 10.99 17.17 8.64
CA LYS A 207 11.97 18.14 8.11
C LYS A 207 12.94 17.46 7.15
N GLY A 208 13.01 17.96 5.91
CA GLY A 208 13.94 17.49 4.89
C GLY A 208 13.52 16.20 4.17
N MET A 209 12.34 15.64 4.49
CA MET A 209 11.78 14.53 3.71
C MET A 209 11.40 14.97 2.30
N LEU A 210 11.33 14.01 1.38
CA LEU A 210 10.93 14.21 -0.02
C LEU A 210 9.47 13.81 -0.26
N LEU A 211 8.58 14.26 0.64
CA LEU A 211 7.14 14.01 0.49
C LEU A 211 6.59 14.77 -0.72
N GLU A 212 5.79 14.10 -1.52
CA GLU A 212 5.02 14.65 -2.63
C GLU A 212 3.57 14.97 -2.20
N SER A 213 3.08 14.30 -1.16
CA SER A 213 1.73 14.51 -0.61
C SER A 213 1.74 14.40 0.91
N LEU A 214 1.18 15.41 1.57
CA LEU A 214 0.98 15.45 3.02
C LEU A 214 -0.44 15.88 3.35
N ASP A 215 -1.13 15.07 4.14
CA ASP A 215 -2.45 15.42 4.70
C ASP A 215 -2.40 15.40 6.23
N ILE A 216 -2.63 16.58 6.83
CA ILE A 216 -2.73 16.79 8.27
C ILE A 216 -4.12 17.32 8.67
N GLN A 217 -5.14 17.08 7.84
CA GLN A 217 -6.48 17.58 8.09
C GLN A 217 -7.03 17.11 9.45
N ASP A 218 -7.77 17.98 10.13
CA ASP A 218 -8.40 17.65 11.42
C ASP A 218 -7.39 17.17 12.49
N THR A 219 -6.12 17.59 12.40
CA THR A 219 -5.10 17.39 13.44
C THR A 219 -4.94 18.65 14.30
N LYS A 220 -4.12 18.58 15.35
CA LYS A 220 -3.78 19.73 16.21
C LYS A 220 -2.42 20.36 15.86
N VAL A 221 -1.95 20.14 14.64
CA VAL A 221 -0.70 20.73 14.15
C VAL A 221 -0.90 22.23 13.95
N ALA A 222 -0.02 23.03 14.54
CA ALA A 222 -0.01 24.48 14.41
C ALA A 222 1.25 25.01 13.69
N ASP A 223 2.41 24.39 13.94
CA ASP A 223 3.68 24.78 13.32
C ASP A 223 3.97 23.95 12.06
N ILE A 224 4.00 24.63 10.92
CA ILE A 224 4.41 24.06 9.62
C ILE A 224 5.81 24.52 9.18
N SER A 225 6.61 25.12 10.08
CA SER A 225 8.01 25.45 9.82
C SER A 225 8.89 24.27 9.36
N PRO A 226 8.64 23.01 9.77
CA PRO A 226 9.40 21.86 9.26
C PRO A 226 9.26 21.64 7.75
N LEU A 227 8.19 22.17 7.12
CA LEU A 227 7.92 21.99 5.69
C LEU A 227 8.72 22.93 4.79
N ARG A 228 9.43 23.92 5.36
CA ARG A 228 10.16 24.94 4.59
C ARG A 228 11.13 24.32 3.58
N GLY A 229 11.03 24.77 2.34
CA GLY A 229 11.97 24.40 1.28
C GLY A 229 11.77 22.99 0.70
N MET A 230 10.70 22.28 1.06
CA MET A 230 10.38 21.00 0.41
C MET A 230 10.05 21.21 -1.08
N PRO A 231 10.55 20.33 -1.98
CA PRO A 231 10.68 20.64 -3.40
C PRO A 231 9.41 20.43 -4.23
N PHE A 232 8.40 19.70 -3.76
CA PHE A 232 7.09 19.56 -4.43
C PHE A 232 6.09 18.99 -3.43
N LEU A 233 4.92 19.62 -3.24
CA LEU A 233 3.97 19.14 -2.24
C LEU A 233 2.52 19.45 -2.62
N ARG A 234 1.67 18.42 -2.58
CA ARG A 234 0.23 18.55 -2.39
C ARG A 234 -0.03 18.56 -0.88
N LEU A 235 -0.60 19.64 -0.38
CA LEU A 235 -0.71 19.88 1.05
C LEU A 235 -2.16 20.08 1.46
N ASN A 236 -2.64 19.27 2.40
CA ASN A 236 -3.93 19.48 3.05
C ASN A 236 -3.72 19.83 4.53
N LEU A 237 -4.11 21.06 4.88
CA LEU A 237 -4.07 21.66 6.22
C LEU A 237 -5.48 21.91 6.77
N ALA A 238 -6.54 21.47 6.08
CA ALA A 238 -7.91 21.80 6.44
C ALA A 238 -8.20 21.44 7.90
N ASN A 239 -8.86 22.34 8.61
CA ASN A 239 -9.27 22.20 10.00
C ASN A 239 -8.15 21.95 11.03
N SER A 240 -6.88 21.98 10.63
CA SER A 240 -5.75 22.02 11.57
C SER A 240 -5.67 23.33 12.35
N ASP A 241 -4.72 23.44 13.28
CA ASP A 241 -4.48 24.65 14.09
C ASP A 241 -3.46 25.61 13.43
N VAL A 242 -3.15 25.40 12.16
CA VAL A 242 -2.26 26.28 11.39
C VAL A 242 -2.91 27.64 11.18
N THR A 243 -2.17 28.70 11.56
CA THR A 243 -2.58 30.10 11.39
C THR A 243 -1.57 30.96 10.61
N ASP A 244 -0.31 30.50 10.49
CA ASP A 244 0.77 31.19 9.77
C ASP A 244 1.23 30.36 8.56
N LEU A 245 1.01 30.91 7.35
CA LEU A 245 1.40 30.30 6.08
C LEU A 245 2.76 30.78 5.56
N THR A 246 3.48 31.64 6.29
CA THR A 246 4.82 32.10 5.87
C THR A 246 5.85 30.99 5.63
N PRO A 247 5.80 29.82 6.29
CA PRO A 247 6.67 28.71 5.93
C PRO A 247 6.52 28.22 4.48
N LEU A 248 5.40 28.50 3.82
CA LEU A 248 5.14 28.10 2.44
C LEU A 248 5.81 29.01 1.38
N LYS A 249 6.49 30.08 1.80
CA LYS A 249 7.06 31.08 0.89
C LYS A 249 8.09 30.44 -0.05
N GLY A 250 7.86 30.60 -1.36
CA GLY A 250 8.75 30.11 -2.41
C GLY A 250 8.66 28.61 -2.67
N MET A 251 7.76 27.89 -2.01
CA MET A 251 7.57 26.46 -2.26
C MET A 251 6.76 26.22 -3.54
N PRO A 252 7.16 25.28 -4.40
CA PRO A 252 6.42 24.90 -5.61
C PRO A 252 5.25 23.96 -5.27
N LEU A 253 4.25 24.48 -4.58
CA LEU A 253 3.04 23.75 -4.23
C LEU A 253 2.15 23.56 -5.45
N GLN A 254 1.66 22.34 -5.69
CA GLN A 254 0.69 22.06 -6.77
C GLN A 254 -0.75 22.31 -6.30
N ARG A 255 -1.06 21.88 -5.08
CA ARG A 255 -2.39 21.96 -4.48
C ARG A 255 -2.28 22.33 -3.01
N LEU A 256 -3.13 23.26 -2.57
CA LEU A 256 -3.29 23.60 -1.17
C LEU A 256 -4.76 23.51 -0.76
N ILE A 257 -5.05 22.67 0.22
CA ILE A 257 -6.35 22.64 0.90
C ILE A 257 -6.11 23.18 2.31
N PHE A 258 -6.88 24.17 2.74
CA PHE A 258 -6.69 24.81 4.05
C PHE A 258 -7.98 25.47 4.54
N THR A 259 -7.98 26.01 5.76
CA THR A 259 -9.13 26.74 6.32
C THR A 259 -8.85 28.25 6.33
N PRO A 260 -9.29 29.02 5.31
CA PRO A 260 -8.86 30.42 5.15
C PRO A 260 -9.25 31.32 6.33
N SER A 261 -10.33 31.01 7.03
CA SER A 261 -10.80 31.77 8.20
C SER A 261 -9.89 31.65 9.43
N LYS A 262 -9.04 30.61 9.52
CA LYS A 262 -8.06 30.44 10.61
C LYS A 262 -6.77 31.22 10.38
N ILE A 263 -6.50 31.64 9.14
CA ILE A 263 -5.20 32.21 8.77
C ILE A 263 -5.09 33.67 9.21
N THR A 264 -4.08 33.95 10.02
CA THR A 264 -3.77 35.30 10.52
C THR A 264 -2.57 35.92 9.81
N LYS A 265 -1.70 35.09 9.21
CA LYS A 265 -0.46 35.54 8.57
C LYS A 265 -0.12 34.71 7.34
N GLY A 266 0.45 35.34 6.33
CA GLY A 266 0.94 34.67 5.12
C GLY A 266 -0.14 34.36 4.08
N MET A 267 -1.34 34.95 4.17
CA MET A 267 -2.36 34.78 3.11
C MET A 267 -1.84 35.27 1.74
N ASN A 268 -1.10 36.38 1.73
CA ASN A 268 -0.49 36.93 0.52
C ASN A 268 0.56 35.97 -0.07
N ILE A 269 1.25 35.18 0.75
CA ILE A 269 2.23 34.18 0.29
C ILE A 269 1.56 33.13 -0.59
N VAL A 270 0.38 32.64 -0.20
CA VAL A 270 -0.39 31.71 -1.03
C VAL A 270 -0.93 32.40 -2.27
N ARG A 271 -1.41 33.65 -2.13
CA ARG A 271 -1.99 34.41 -3.23
C ARG A 271 -0.99 34.72 -4.34
N GLU A 272 0.25 35.02 -3.97
CA GLU A 272 1.34 35.35 -4.89
C GLU A 272 2.04 34.09 -5.45
N ASN A 273 1.71 32.91 -4.93
CA ASN A 273 2.34 31.67 -5.36
C ASN A 273 1.77 31.18 -6.69
N GLN A 274 2.56 31.36 -7.76
CA GLN A 274 2.19 30.99 -9.13
C GLN A 274 2.24 29.49 -9.42
N SER A 275 2.84 28.66 -8.55
CA SER A 275 2.88 27.21 -8.78
C SER A 275 1.55 26.54 -8.41
N ILE A 276 0.74 27.17 -7.55
CA ILE A 276 -0.50 26.57 -7.04
C ILE A 276 -1.54 26.53 -8.14
N GLN A 277 -1.86 25.31 -8.58
CA GLN A 277 -2.88 25.06 -9.59
C GLN A 277 -4.27 24.96 -8.95
N GLY A 278 -4.35 24.27 -7.80
CA GLY A 278 -5.60 23.97 -7.12
C GLY A 278 -5.65 24.50 -5.69
N ILE A 279 -6.72 25.20 -5.33
CA ILE A 279 -7.01 25.61 -3.95
C ILE A 279 -8.41 25.15 -3.54
N GLY A 280 -8.53 24.61 -2.33
CA GLY A 280 -9.81 24.21 -1.75
C GLY A 280 -9.87 24.43 -0.24
N THR A 281 -11.05 24.20 0.33
CA THR A 281 -11.25 24.10 1.78
C THR A 281 -11.59 22.69 2.24
N ASN A 282 -11.81 21.77 1.30
CA ASN A 282 -11.87 20.31 1.47
C ASN A 282 -11.47 19.65 0.12
N PHE A 283 -11.43 18.32 0.07
CA PHE A 283 -11.06 17.58 -1.15
C PHE A 283 -12.06 17.74 -2.30
N ASP A 284 -13.35 17.83 -1.98
CA ASP A 284 -14.41 17.84 -2.99
C ASP A 284 -14.58 19.20 -3.69
N ASN A 285 -14.00 20.27 -3.13
CA ASN A 285 -14.18 21.63 -3.61
C ASN A 285 -12.91 22.30 -4.13
N VAL A 286 -11.89 21.51 -4.48
CA VAL A 286 -10.67 22.05 -5.08
C VAL A 286 -10.98 22.68 -6.43
N LYS A 287 -10.65 23.97 -6.58
CA LYS A 287 -10.86 24.77 -7.79
C LYS A 287 -9.55 25.34 -8.29
N ALA A 288 -9.55 25.87 -9.52
CA ALA A 288 -8.42 26.64 -10.02
C ALA A 288 -8.10 27.82 -9.08
N ALA A 289 -6.82 28.11 -8.84
CA ALA A 289 -6.42 29.15 -7.90
C ALA A 289 -7.06 30.53 -8.19
N ALA A 290 -7.18 30.91 -9.47
CA ALA A 290 -7.82 32.16 -9.87
C ALA A 290 -9.32 32.21 -9.51
N GLU A 291 -10.03 31.09 -9.66
CA GLU A 291 -11.44 30.95 -9.29
C GLU A 291 -11.62 31.06 -7.77
N PHE A 292 -10.78 30.35 -7.00
CA PHE A 292 -10.79 30.43 -5.55
C PHE A 292 -10.61 31.87 -5.04
N TRP A 293 -9.63 32.61 -5.57
CA TRP A 293 -9.39 34.00 -5.13
C TRP A 293 -10.53 34.95 -5.46
N LYS A 294 -11.17 34.77 -6.63
CA LYS A 294 -12.37 35.53 -7.01
C LYS A 294 -13.49 35.33 -5.99
N GLU A 295 -13.77 34.08 -5.60
CA GLU A 295 -14.79 33.74 -4.62
C GLU A 295 -14.43 34.25 -3.21
N TYR A 296 -13.16 34.09 -2.83
CA TYR A 296 -12.66 34.57 -1.54
C TYR A 296 -12.85 36.08 -1.39
N ASP A 297 -12.43 36.88 -2.37
CA ASP A 297 -12.54 38.35 -2.32
C ASP A 297 -14.00 38.83 -2.27
N LEU A 298 -14.90 38.16 -3.00
CA LEU A 298 -16.35 38.42 -2.92
C LEU A 298 -16.88 38.16 -1.50
N SER A 299 -16.46 37.05 -0.87
CA SER A 299 -16.88 36.71 0.48
C SER A 299 -16.38 37.69 1.54
N GLN A 300 -15.15 38.21 1.40
CA GLN A 300 -14.59 39.21 2.33
C GLN A 300 -15.29 40.55 2.19
N SER A 301 -15.71 40.92 0.98
CA SER A 301 -16.45 42.15 0.71
C SER A 301 -17.86 42.10 1.31
N ALA A 302 -18.50 40.93 1.27
CA ALA A 302 -19.83 40.72 1.85
C ALA A 302 -19.81 40.81 3.39
N LYS A 303 -18.75 40.33 4.06
CA LYS A 303 -18.61 40.39 5.53
C LYS A 303 -18.39 41.79 6.11
N LYS A 304 -18.04 42.76 5.26
CA LYS A 304 -17.80 44.16 5.65
C LYS A 304 -19.04 45.05 5.52
N LYS A 305 -20.13 44.52 4.97
CA LYS A 305 -21.45 45.17 4.89
C LYS A 305 -22.34 44.67 6.01
#